data_AF-Q6ASA0-F1
#
_entry.id   AF-Q6ASA0-F1
#
_cell.length_a   1.000
_cell.length_b   1.000
_cell.length_c   1.000
_cell.angle_alpha   90.00
_cell.angle_beta   90.00
_cell.angle_gamma   90.00
#
_symmetry.space_group_name_H-M   'P 1'
#
loop_
_entity.id
_entity.type
_entity.pdbx_description
1 polymer ?
#
loop_
_entity_poly.entity_id
_entity_poly.type
_entity_poly.pdbx_seq_one_letter_code
_entity_poly.pdbx_strand_id
1 'polypeptide(L)'
;MWEEGHPRNEAVGALQKGELKEWEASTGYHQRSLAETAMYRYKQLINDKLSLREYWVPADRAAIKALNKINSLGMPVREVVYY
;
A
#
# COMPACT_ATOMS: atom_id res chain seq x y z
N MET A 1 -3.00 -17.54 -16.68
CA MET A 1 -3.59 -16.19 -16.57
C MET A 1 -4.60 -16.19 -15.44
N TRP A 2 -4.94 -15.03 -14.90
CA TRP A 2 -6.06 -14.92 -13.95
C TRP A 2 -7.38 -15.14 -14.70
N GLU A 3 -8.49 -15.30 -13.98
CA GLU A 3 -9.82 -15.41 -14.61
C GLU A 3 -10.06 -14.29 -15.63
N GLU A 4 -10.84 -14.61 -16.65
CA GLU A 4 -11.14 -13.70 -17.75
C GLU A 4 -11.80 -12.42 -17.21
N GLY A 5 -11.32 -11.26 -17.66
CA GLY A 5 -11.75 -9.95 -17.14
C GLY A 5 -11.03 -9.46 -15.87
N HIS A 6 -10.06 -10.21 -15.33
CA HIS A 6 -9.29 -9.73 -14.18
C HIS A 6 -8.36 -8.56 -14.58
N PRO A 7 -8.38 -7.40 -13.89
CA PRO A 7 -7.59 -6.20 -14.25
C PRO A 7 -6.07 -6.44 -14.37
N ARG A 8 -5.55 -7.43 -13.65
CA ARG A 8 -4.14 -7.86 -13.76
C ARG A 8 -3.77 -8.38 -15.15
N ASN A 9 -4.69 -9.01 -15.87
CA ASN A 9 -4.43 -9.49 -17.23
C ASN A 9 -4.20 -8.30 -18.18
N GLU A 10 -4.94 -7.20 -18.01
CA GLU A 10 -4.74 -5.96 -18.76
C GLU A 10 -3.40 -5.30 -18.43
N ALA A 11 -3.03 -5.23 -17.14
CA ALA A 11 -1.74 -4.71 -16.70
C ALA A 11 -0.56 -5.47 -17.31
N VAL A 12 -0.66 -6.82 -17.35
CA VAL A 12 0.36 -7.68 -17.97
C VAL A 12 0.42 -7.45 -19.48
N GLY A 13 -0.72 -7.26 -20.14
CA GLY A 13 -0.78 -6.90 -21.55
C GLY A 13 -0.12 -5.54 -21.84
N ALA A 14 -0.39 -4.52 -21.03
CA ALA A 14 0.24 -3.21 -21.15
C ALA A 14 1.75 -3.27 -20.89
N LEU A 15 2.19 -4.06 -19.90
CA LEU A 15 3.61 -4.30 -19.63
C LEU A 15 4.31 -4.94 -20.84
N GLN A 16 3.70 -5.96 -21.46
CA GLN A 16 4.26 -6.62 -22.65
C GLN A 16 4.37 -5.67 -23.85
N LYS A 17 3.49 -4.67 -23.94
CA LYS A 17 3.50 -3.64 -24.98
C LYS A 17 4.40 -2.44 -24.67
N GLY A 18 4.92 -2.34 -23.44
CA GLY A 18 5.71 -1.18 -22.99
C GLY A 18 4.87 0.04 -22.60
N GLU A 19 3.55 -0.09 -22.48
CA GLU A 19 2.58 0.99 -22.24
C GLU A 19 2.09 1.01 -20.78
N LEU A 20 2.86 0.43 -19.86
CA LEU A 20 2.42 0.23 -18.48
C LEU A 20 2.13 1.57 -17.77
N LYS A 21 2.94 2.60 -18.01
CA LYS A 21 2.75 3.92 -17.37
C LYS A 21 1.46 4.59 -17.81
N GLU A 22 1.17 4.57 -19.12
CA GLU A 22 -0.07 5.10 -19.68
C GLU A 22 -1.29 4.33 -19.16
N TRP A 23 -1.19 3.00 -19.08
CA TRP A 23 -2.24 2.16 -18.50
C TRP A 23 -2.46 2.45 -17.02
N GLU A 24 -1.39 2.58 -16.21
CA GLU A 24 -1.51 2.89 -14.78
C GLU A 24 -2.15 4.26 -14.53
N ALA A 25 -1.80 5.26 -15.35
CA ALA A 25 -2.35 6.60 -15.27
C ALA A 25 -3.83 6.64 -15.67
N SER A 26 -4.20 5.99 -16.78
CA SER A 26 -5.58 5.97 -17.28
C SER A 26 -6.55 5.20 -16.40
N THR A 27 -6.08 4.16 -15.71
CA THR A 27 -6.91 3.31 -14.84
C THR A 27 -6.95 3.76 -13.38
N GLY A 28 -6.10 4.72 -12.99
CA GLY A 28 -5.92 5.11 -11.58
C GLY A 28 -5.31 4.00 -10.71
N TYR A 29 -4.62 3.03 -11.32
CA TYR A 29 -4.11 1.84 -10.65
C TYR A 29 -3.16 2.16 -9.49
N HIS A 30 -2.34 3.21 -9.62
CA HIS A 30 -1.41 3.62 -8.58
C HIS A 30 -2.11 3.96 -7.25
N GLN A 31 -3.21 4.74 -7.30
CA GLN A 31 -3.96 5.09 -6.10
C GLN A 31 -4.66 3.87 -5.48
N ARG A 32 -5.21 2.97 -6.31
CA ARG A 32 -5.86 1.75 -5.84
C ARG A 32 -4.86 0.81 -5.16
N SER A 33 -3.71 0.58 -5.78
CA SER A 33 -2.67 -0.30 -5.23
C SER A 33 -2.10 0.24 -3.90
N LEU A 34 -1.98 1.56 -3.75
CA LEU A 34 -1.62 2.18 -2.46
C LEU A 34 -2.69 1.92 -1.39
N ALA A 35 -3.96 2.11 -1.70
CA ALA A 35 -5.06 1.86 -0.77
C ALA A 35 -5.15 0.38 -0.37
N GLU A 36 -5.04 -0.55 -1.34
CA GLU A 36 -5.01 -1.99 -1.10
C GLU A 36 -3.83 -2.39 -0.19
N THR A 37 -2.64 -1.84 -0.46
CA THR A 37 -1.45 -2.08 0.36
C THR A 37 -1.63 -1.55 1.78
N ALA A 38 -2.21 -0.35 1.95
CA ALA A 38 -2.50 0.23 3.26
C ALA A 38 -3.50 -0.64 4.05
N MET A 39 -4.56 -1.12 3.40
CA MET A 39 -5.57 -1.99 4.01
C MET A 39 -5.02 -3.37 4.36
N TYR A 40 -4.16 -3.93 3.51
CA TYR A 40 -3.46 -5.18 3.83
C TYR A 40 -2.62 -5.03 5.10
N ARG A 41 -1.79 -3.98 5.18
CA ARG A 41 -0.97 -3.70 6.39
C ARG A 41 -1.83 -3.47 7.62
N TYR A 42 -2.93 -2.73 7.48
CA TYR A 42 -3.89 -2.54 8.57
C TYR A 42 -4.41 -3.87 9.08
N LYS A 43 -4.92 -4.75 8.21
CA LYS A 43 -5.46 -6.06 8.62
C LYS A 43 -4.41 -6.99 9.25
N GLN A 44 -3.16 -6.92 8.79
CA GLN A 44 -2.09 -7.76 9.34
C GLN A 44 -1.62 -7.29 10.72
N LEU A 45 -1.39 -5.97 10.89
CA LEU A 45 -0.77 -5.40 12.08
C LEU A 45 -1.79 -4.98 13.14
N ILE A 46 -2.94 -4.48 12.70
CA ILE A 46 -4.05 -4.01 13.53
C ILE A 46 -5.11 -5.11 13.51
N ASN A 47 -4.80 -6.20 14.20
CA ASN A 47 -5.71 -7.31 14.40
C ASN A 47 -6.29 -7.29 15.82
N ASP A 48 -7.08 -8.31 16.14
CA ASP A 48 -7.70 -8.57 17.44
C ASP A 48 -6.71 -8.66 18.62
N LYS A 49 -5.40 -8.76 18.35
CA LYS A 49 -4.34 -8.82 19.38
C LYS A 49 -3.84 -7.44 19.80
N LEU A 50 -4.23 -6.36 19.13
CA LEU A 50 -3.84 -5.01 19.49
C LEU A 50 -4.78 -4.43 20.55
N SER A 51 -4.27 -4.17 21.75
CA SER A 51 -5.01 -3.49 22.82
C SER A 51 -4.52 -2.06 23.01
N LEU A 52 -5.46 -1.15 23.27
CA LEU A 52 -5.14 0.22 23.67
C LEU A 52 -4.98 0.28 25.18
N ARG A 53 -3.89 0.90 25.65
CA ARG A 53 -3.68 1.16 27.08
C ARG A 53 -4.56 2.29 27.59
N GLU A 54 -4.97 3.19 26.69
CA GLU A 54 -5.68 4.42 27.01
C GLU A 54 -6.89 4.59 26.07
N TYR A 55 -8.08 4.82 26.65
CA TYR A 55 -9.37 4.77 25.95
C TYR A 55 -9.79 6.08 25.27
N TRP A 56 -9.08 7.19 25.52
CA TRP A 56 -9.47 8.53 25.04
C TRP A 56 -9.21 8.78 23.54
N VAL A 57 -8.56 7.84 22.83
CA VAL A 57 -8.34 7.93 21.38
C VAL A 57 -9.22 6.90 20.67
N PRO A 58 -10.01 7.30 19.66
CA PRO A 58 -10.71 6.36 18.78
C PRO A 58 -9.74 5.31 18.20
N ALA A 59 -10.13 4.04 18.23
CA ALA A 59 -9.25 2.92 17.91
C ALA A 59 -8.72 2.96 16.47
N ASP A 60 -9.55 3.41 15.53
CA ASP A 60 -9.19 3.69 14.14
C ASP A 60 -8.06 4.73 14.03
N ARG A 61 -8.17 5.84 14.77
CA ARG A 61 -7.16 6.90 14.77
C ARG A 61 -5.85 6.43 15.41
N ALA A 62 -5.94 5.64 16.48
CA ALA A 62 -4.75 5.06 17.13
C ALA A 62 -4.02 4.09 16.19
N ALA A 63 -4.77 3.23 15.49
CA ALA A 63 -4.24 2.29 14.51
C ALA A 63 -3.53 2.99 13.33
N ILE A 64 -4.15 4.03 12.77
CA ILE A 64 -3.55 4.83 11.68
C ILE A 64 -2.24 5.48 12.14
N LYS A 65 -2.22 6.07 13.35
CA LYS A 65 -0.99 6.67 13.91
C LYS A 65 0.12 5.63 14.10
N ALA A 66 -0.21 4.45 14.61
CA ALA A 66 0.75 3.35 14.78
C ALA A 66 1.33 2.89 13.43
N LEU A 67 0.48 2.69 12.42
CA LEU A 67 0.91 2.32 11.06
C LEU A 67 1.83 3.37 10.44
N ASN A 68 1.47 4.66 10.54
CA ASN A 68 2.30 5.74 10.02
C ASN A 68 3.67 5.78 10.72
N LYS A 69 3.72 5.53 12.04
CA LYS A 69 4.97 5.46 12.79
C LYS A 69 5.83 4.28 12.33
N ILE A 70 5.26 3.08 12.21
CA ILE A 70 5.99 1.89 11.74
C ILE A 70 6.52 2.11 10.32
N ASN A 71 5.70 2.64 9.41
CA ASN A 71 6.13 2.99 8.05
C ASN A 71 7.32 3.94 8.07
N SER A 72 7.27 5.02 8.87
CA SER A 72 8.38 5.97 8.97
C SER A 72 9.67 5.35 9.49
N LEU A 73 9.58 4.36 10.40
CA LEU A 73 10.73 3.67 10.98
C LEU A 73 11.33 2.63 10.03
N GLY A 74 10.50 2.04 9.15
CA GLY A 74 10.92 1.04 8.18
C GLY A 74 11.42 1.60 6.84
N MET A 75 11.33 2.91 6.61
CA MET A 75 11.81 3.52 5.37
C MET A 75 13.33 3.69 5.39
N PRO A 76 14.08 3.12 4.43
CA PRO A 76 15.52 3.32 4.35
C PRO A 76 15.85 4.77 3.98
N VAL A 77 16.86 5.33 4.66
CA VAL A 77 17.43 6.63 4.31
C VAL A 77 18.45 6.41 3.21
N ARG A 78 18.21 7.02 2.04
CA ARG A 78 19.22 7.05 0.97
C ARG A 78 20.23 8.16 1.27
N GLU A 79 21.50 7.82 1.36
CA GLU A 79 22.60 8.78 1.38
C GLU A 79 23.22 8.84 -0.02
N VAL A 80 23.29 10.05 -0.58
CA VAL A 80 23.98 10.28 -1.85
C VAL A 80 25.45 10.44 -1.53
N VAL A 81 26.25 9.41 -1.81
CA VAL A 81 27.71 9.46 -1.67
C VAL A 81 28.30 9.95 -2.98
N TYR A 82 29.00 11.09 -2.93
CA TYR A 82 29.77 11.60 -4.07
C TYR A 82 31.21 11.07 -3.97
N TYR A 83 31.73 10.58 -5.10
CA TYR A 83 33.13 10.17 -5.28
C TYR A 83 33.92 11.29 -5.96
#